data_AF-A0A1H0BZ11-F1
#
_entry.id   AF-A0A1H0BZ11-F1
#
_cell.length_a   1.000
_cell.length_b   1.000
_cell.length_c   1.000
_cell.angle_alpha   90.00
_cell.angle_beta   90.00
_cell.angle_gamma   90.00
#
_symmetry.space_group_name_H-M   'P 1'
#
loop_
_entity.id
_entity.type
_entity.pdbx_description
1 polymer ?
#
loop_
_entity_poly.entity_id
_entity_poly.type
_entity_poly.pdbx_seq_one_letter_code
_entity_poly.pdbx_strand_id
1 'polypeptide(L)'
;MEQTSWPPEHSDALRKYLAARLPFSEIVKAINLKFKTAYTRNAAIGRARRMGVAGSDRPQPLLQAVPPRLERIVKTAPVEPGAAALRRPTPPLKTQEPPKLRCAEVEPRHLSLIELERGDCHYPYGGDEEGEAITFCGHPRQPGSSYFAPHFQLSRNPVASPEREAIDNAIWLRIVETA
;
A
#
# COMPACT_ATOMS: atom_id res chain seq x y z
N MET A 1 24.66 -2.30 5.18
CA MET A 1 24.63 -2.15 3.71
C MET A 1 23.63 -1.08 3.36
N GLU A 2 24.08 0.14 3.03
CA GLU A 2 23.18 1.22 2.62
C GLU A 2 22.85 1.09 1.13
N GLN A 3 21.69 0.50 0.82
CA GLN A 3 21.08 0.64 -0.50
C GLN A 3 20.26 1.94 -0.54
N THR A 4 20.91 3.10 -0.53
CA THR A 4 20.18 4.36 -0.57
C THR A 4 20.24 4.94 -1.98
N SER A 5 19.25 4.53 -2.79
CA SER A 5 18.85 5.18 -4.05
C SER A 5 18.74 6.72 -3.96
N TRP A 6 18.77 7.30 -2.75
CA TRP A 6 18.81 8.72 -2.44
C TRP A 6 20.00 9.08 -1.54
N PRO A 7 21.13 9.51 -2.12
CA PRO A 7 22.22 10.15 -1.39
C PRO A 7 21.73 11.31 -0.50
N PRO A 8 22.44 11.61 0.61
CA PRO A 8 22.07 12.69 1.52
C PRO A 8 22.03 14.05 0.80
N GLU A 9 22.95 14.31 -0.13
CA GLU A 9 22.99 15.56 -0.91
C GLU A 9 21.72 15.80 -1.74
N HIS A 10 21.16 14.73 -2.32
CA HIS A 10 19.92 14.82 -3.12
C HIS A 10 18.72 15.04 -2.21
N SER A 11 18.75 14.44 -1.01
CA SER A 11 17.73 14.58 0.02
C SER A 11 17.69 16.01 0.58
N ASP A 12 18.85 16.65 0.73
CA ASP A 12 18.96 18.04 1.19
C ASP A 12 18.53 19.04 0.11
N ALA A 13 18.88 18.80 -1.16
CA ALA A 13 18.34 19.55 -2.29
C ALA A 13 16.80 19.42 -2.37
N LEU A 14 16.31 18.18 -2.20
CA LEU A 14 14.99 17.78 -1.71
C LEU A 14 14.29 18.86 -0.89
N ARG A 15 14.83 19.01 0.33
CA ARG A 15 14.29 19.85 1.38
C ARG A 15 14.31 21.34 1.00
N LYS A 16 15.40 21.80 0.38
CA LYS A 16 15.57 23.20 -0.04
C LYS A 16 14.52 23.62 -1.07
N TYR A 17 14.28 22.81 -2.09
CA TYR A 17 13.30 23.14 -3.13
C TYR A 17 11.85 23.05 -2.64
N LEU A 18 11.56 22.16 -1.68
CA LEU A 18 10.26 22.11 -1.01
C LEU A 18 10.01 23.35 -0.13
N ALA A 19 11.04 23.82 0.59
CA ALA A 19 10.96 25.07 1.35
C ALA A 19 10.69 26.27 0.45
N ALA A 20 11.23 26.26 -0.78
CA ALA A 20 10.95 27.24 -1.83
C ALA A 20 9.56 27.08 -2.50
N ARG A 21 8.71 26.16 -2.02
CA ARG A 21 7.34 25.90 -2.53
C ARG A 21 7.27 25.57 -4.03
N LEU A 22 8.34 25.03 -4.60
CA LEU A 22 8.34 24.58 -5.99
C LEU A 22 7.49 23.30 -6.16
N PRO A 23 6.79 23.12 -7.30
CA PRO A 23 6.08 21.88 -7.57
C PRO A 23 7.06 20.74 -7.84
N PHE A 24 6.72 19.53 -7.39
CA PHE A 24 7.59 18.33 -7.49
C PHE A 24 8.13 18.04 -8.89
N SER A 25 7.42 18.40 -9.96
CA SER A 25 7.90 18.25 -11.34
C SER A 25 9.13 19.11 -11.62
N GLU A 26 9.16 20.35 -11.12
CA GLU A 26 10.29 21.26 -11.28
C GLU A 26 11.43 20.91 -10.33
N ILE A 27 11.12 20.47 -9.11
CA ILE A 27 12.11 19.97 -8.15
C ILE A 27 12.93 18.83 -8.76
N VAL A 28 12.26 17.86 -9.38
CA VAL A 28 12.91 16.69 -9.98
C VAL A 28 13.78 17.07 -11.16
N LYS A 29 13.31 17.98 -12.03
CA LYS A 29 14.13 18.50 -13.13
C LYS A 29 15.41 19.16 -12.59
N ALA A 30 15.29 19.99 -11.54
CA ALA A 30 16.44 20.66 -10.94
C ALA A 30 17.44 19.68 -10.31
N ILE A 31 16.95 18.65 -9.60
CA ILE A 31 17.80 17.62 -8.99
C ILE A 31 18.48 16.76 -10.06
N ASN A 32 17.73 16.32 -11.07
CA ASN A 32 18.24 15.50 -12.16
C ASN A 32 19.33 16.27 -12.94
N LEU A 33 19.11 17.56 -13.20
CA LEU A 33 20.10 18.42 -13.86
C LEU A 33 21.36 18.61 -13.00
N LYS A 34 21.18 18.90 -11.69
CA LYS A 34 22.29 19.20 -10.78
C LYS A 34 23.18 17.98 -10.50
N PHE A 35 22.57 16.83 -10.27
CA PHE A 35 23.27 15.62 -9.85
C PHE A 35 23.41 14.57 -10.96
N LYS A 36 23.00 14.89 -12.20
CA LYS A 36 22.99 13.97 -13.35
C LYS A 36 22.29 12.64 -13.02
N THR A 37 21.13 12.76 -12.38
CA THR A 37 20.29 11.62 -12.00
C THR A 37 19.02 11.57 -12.83
N ALA A 38 18.30 10.44 -12.76
CA ALA A 38 17.07 10.20 -13.50
C ALA A 38 15.90 9.87 -12.56
N TYR A 39 15.68 10.69 -11.52
CA TYR A 39 14.54 10.50 -10.63
C TYR A 39 13.23 10.84 -11.34
N THR A 40 12.18 10.12 -10.96
CA THR A 40 10.81 10.41 -11.39
C THR A 40 10.09 11.30 -10.38
N ARG A 41 8.97 11.91 -10.78
CA ARG A 41 8.12 12.70 -9.89
C ARG A 41 7.68 11.90 -8.64
N ASN A 42 7.31 10.64 -8.83
CA ASN A 42 6.86 9.78 -7.72
C ASN A 42 8.01 9.40 -6.79
N ALA A 43 9.23 9.26 -7.29
CA ALA A 43 10.41 9.02 -6.47
C ALA A 43 10.64 10.19 -5.48
N ALA A 44 10.55 11.43 -5.97
CA ALA A 44 10.69 12.63 -5.12
C ALA A 44 9.55 12.78 -4.10
N ILE A 45 8.30 12.51 -4.49
CA ILE A 45 7.16 12.53 -3.57
C ILE A 45 7.34 11.47 -2.47
N GLY A 46 7.65 10.23 -2.87
CA GLY A 46 7.89 9.14 -1.92
C GLY A 46 9.04 9.43 -0.97
N ARG A 47 10.13 10.03 -1.48
CA ARG A 47 11.24 10.46 -0.64
C ARG A 47 10.83 11.58 0.33
N ALA A 48 10.13 12.61 -0.13
CA ALA A 48 9.69 13.72 0.71
C ALA A 48 8.78 13.27 1.86
N ARG A 49 7.90 12.29 1.62
CA ARG A 49 7.07 11.66 2.65
C ARG A 49 7.90 10.92 3.69
N ARG A 50 8.86 10.10 3.27
CA ARG A 50 9.76 9.37 4.20
C ARG A 50 10.66 10.31 5.00
N MET A 51 10.99 11.49 4.47
CA MET A 51 11.76 12.51 5.19
C MET A 51 10.90 13.41 6.10
N GLY A 52 9.57 13.26 6.10
CA GLY A 52 8.66 14.13 6.86
C GLY A 52 8.61 15.59 6.39
N VAL A 53 9.26 15.94 5.28
CA VAL A 53 9.38 17.33 4.78
C VAL A 53 8.14 17.75 3.99
N ALA A 54 7.48 16.81 3.31
CA ALA A 54 6.12 17.03 2.84
C ALA A 54 5.18 16.76 4.01
N GLY A 55 5.00 17.76 4.89
CA GLY A 55 4.10 17.68 6.05
C GLY A 55 2.77 17.02 5.67
N SER A 56 2.21 16.12 6.47
CA SER A 56 1.61 16.45 7.79
C SER A 56 0.74 17.72 7.78
N ASP A 57 0.25 18.13 6.61
CA ASP A 57 -0.87 19.05 6.41
C ASP A 57 -1.92 18.40 5.50
N ARG A 58 -2.10 17.08 5.67
CA ARG A 58 -3.45 16.56 5.59
C ARG A 58 -3.94 16.65 7.03
N PRO A 59 -4.94 17.49 7.37
CA PRO A 59 -5.59 17.33 8.66
C PRO A 59 -6.00 15.86 8.74
N GLN A 60 -5.43 15.11 9.69
CA GLN A 60 -6.09 13.91 10.15
C GLN A 60 -7.50 14.39 10.54
N PRO A 61 -8.57 13.87 9.93
CA PRO A 61 -9.88 14.14 10.47
C PRO A 61 -9.91 13.44 11.83
N LEU A 62 -9.59 14.17 12.90
CA LEU A 62 -9.97 13.84 14.27
C LEU A 62 -11.46 14.15 14.46
N LEU A 63 -12.29 13.82 13.48
CA LEU A 63 -13.71 14.08 13.51
C LEU A 63 -14.42 12.78 13.22
N GLN A 64 -15.04 12.26 14.27
CA GLN A 64 -16.23 11.43 14.19
C GLN A 64 -17.06 11.88 12.99
N ALA A 65 -17.39 10.93 12.13
CA ALA A 65 -18.06 11.16 10.88
C ALA A 65 -19.44 11.78 11.12
N VAL A 66 -19.52 13.11 11.05
CA VAL A 66 -20.75 13.83 10.73
C VAL A 66 -20.48 14.49 9.38
N PRO A 67 -21.22 14.13 8.30
CA PRO A 67 -20.96 14.70 6.98
C PRO A 67 -21.31 16.20 6.99
N PRO A 68 -20.37 17.11 6.67
CA PRO A 68 -20.70 18.52 6.57
C PRO A 68 -21.45 18.76 5.26
N ARG A 69 -22.67 19.28 5.38
CA ARG A 69 -23.46 19.83 4.28
C ARG A 69 -22.68 21.01 3.69
N LEU A 70 -22.15 20.83 2.49
CA LEU A 70 -21.28 21.82 1.84
C LEU A 70 -22.16 22.86 1.12
N GLU A 71 -22.57 23.90 1.83
CA GLU A 71 -23.09 25.11 1.18
C GLU A 71 -21.91 25.85 0.56
N ARG A 72 -21.77 25.65 -0.76
CA ARG A 72 -20.72 26.24 -1.58
C ARG A 72 -20.94 27.75 -1.70
N ILE A 73 -20.16 28.55 -0.98
CA ILE A 73 -20.01 29.99 -1.23
C ILE A 73 -19.34 30.13 -2.60
N VAL A 74 -20.14 30.42 -3.63
CA VAL A 74 -19.67 30.72 -4.98
C VAL A 74 -19.14 32.15 -4.99
N LYS A 75 -17.82 32.32 -5.10
CA LYS A 75 -17.26 33.58 -5.64
C LYS A 75 -17.30 33.48 -7.17
N THR A 76 -18.17 34.25 -7.78
CA THR A 76 -18.27 34.40 -9.24
C THR A 76 -17.07 35.19 -9.75
N ALA A 77 -16.14 34.51 -10.42
CA ALA A 77 -15.26 35.14 -11.40
C ALA A 77 -15.87 34.90 -12.79
N PRO A 78 -15.94 35.90 -13.69
CA PRO A 78 -16.42 35.68 -15.05
C PRO A 78 -15.41 34.82 -15.80
N VAL A 79 -15.82 33.63 -16.25
CA VAL A 79 -15.02 32.76 -17.12
C VAL A 79 -15.66 32.79 -18.51
N GLU A 80 -14.87 33.22 -19.48
CA GLU A 80 -15.19 33.26 -20.91
C GLU A 80 -15.73 31.90 -21.42
N PRO A 81 -16.78 31.89 -22.25
CA PRO A 81 -17.41 30.66 -22.72
C PRO A 81 -16.61 30.02 -23.87
N GLY A 82 -15.59 29.21 -23.53
CA GLY A 82 -14.78 28.51 -24.55
C GLY A 82 -14.33 27.08 -24.25
N ALA A 83 -14.38 26.61 -23.00
CA ALA A 83 -13.71 25.36 -22.60
C ALA A 83 -14.64 24.25 -22.07
N ALA A 84 -15.93 24.27 -22.39
CA ALA A 84 -16.89 23.27 -21.90
C ALA A 84 -16.89 21.94 -22.69
N ALA A 85 -16.24 21.87 -23.86
CA ALA A 85 -16.44 20.79 -24.82
C ALA A 85 -15.63 19.49 -24.59
N LEU A 86 -14.84 19.36 -23.52
CA LEU A 86 -13.99 18.18 -23.30
C LEU A 86 -14.23 17.44 -21.96
N ARG A 87 -15.40 17.61 -21.34
CA ARG A 87 -15.75 16.74 -20.21
C ARG A 87 -16.15 15.36 -20.73
N ARG A 88 -15.18 14.44 -20.78
CA ARG A 88 -15.47 13.01 -20.94
C ARG A 88 -16.48 12.61 -19.85
N PRO A 89 -17.57 11.90 -20.19
CA PRO A 89 -18.47 11.38 -19.19
C PRO A 89 -17.69 10.46 -18.25
N THR A 90 -17.59 10.82 -16.98
CA THR A 90 -17.20 9.87 -15.94
C THR A 90 -18.26 8.77 -15.94
N PRO A 91 -17.90 7.50 -16.22
CA PRO A 91 -18.87 6.43 -16.18
C PRO A 91 -19.49 6.37 -14.78
N PRO A 92 -20.79 6.11 -14.66
CA PRO A 92 -21.43 5.97 -13.37
C PRO A 92 -20.73 4.85 -12.61
N LEU A 93 -20.18 5.18 -11.44
CA LEU A 93 -19.58 4.21 -10.54
C LEU A 93 -20.70 3.27 -10.11
N LYS A 94 -20.74 2.07 -10.69
CA LYS A 94 -21.73 1.05 -10.32
C LYS A 94 -21.57 0.80 -8.83
N THR A 95 -22.64 1.02 -8.06
CA THR A 95 -22.74 0.59 -6.67
C THR A 95 -22.45 -0.90 -6.66
N GLN A 96 -21.26 -1.28 -6.20
CA GLN A 96 -20.93 -2.68 -6.02
C GLN A 96 -21.63 -3.14 -4.75
N GLU A 97 -22.42 -4.20 -4.86
CA GLU A 97 -22.95 -4.88 -3.69
C GLU A 97 -21.78 -5.29 -2.79
N PRO A 98 -21.91 -5.17 -1.46
CA PRO A 98 -20.86 -5.57 -0.55
C PRO A 98 -20.51 -7.05 -0.83
N PRO A 99 -19.23 -7.38 -1.02
CA PRO A 99 -18.84 -8.75 -1.33
C PRO A 99 -19.33 -9.67 -0.21
N LYS A 100 -20.04 -10.74 -0.59
CA LYS A 100 -20.43 -11.78 0.37
C LYS A 100 -19.16 -12.39 0.96
N LEU A 101 -18.91 -12.11 2.23
CA LEU A 101 -17.77 -12.66 2.96
C LEU A 101 -17.88 -14.18 2.96
N ARG A 102 -16.77 -14.85 2.68
CA ARG A 102 -16.65 -16.31 2.82
C ARG A 102 -16.01 -16.54 4.18
N CYS A 103 -16.75 -17.14 5.10
CA CYS A 103 -16.19 -17.63 6.35
C CYS A 103 -16.04 -19.14 6.20
N ALA A 104 -14.85 -19.67 6.48
CA ALA A 104 -14.71 -21.09 6.75
C ALA A 104 -14.79 -21.26 8.27
N GLU A 105 -15.69 -22.12 8.74
CA GLU A 105 -15.75 -22.49 10.14
C GLU A 105 -14.60 -23.47 10.41
N VAL A 106 -13.48 -22.91 10.85
CA VAL A 106 -12.22 -23.62 11.11
C VAL A 106 -11.74 -23.20 12.48
N GLU A 107 -11.48 -24.16 13.36
CA GLU A 107 -10.82 -23.93 14.64
C GLU A 107 -9.31 -24.10 14.48
N PRO A 108 -8.51 -23.01 14.42
CA PRO A 108 -7.07 -23.13 14.18
C PRO A 108 -6.30 -23.59 15.42
N ARG A 109 -5.09 -24.13 15.21
CA ARG A 109 -4.16 -24.51 16.29
C ARG A 109 -3.44 -23.33 16.93
N HIS A 110 -3.58 -22.12 16.37
CA HIS A 110 -2.97 -20.88 16.86
C HIS A 110 -1.45 -20.99 17.11
N LEU A 111 -0.71 -21.53 16.14
CA LEU A 111 0.75 -21.64 16.25
C LEU A 111 1.42 -20.28 16.07
N SER A 112 2.47 -20.00 16.82
CA SER A 112 3.32 -18.83 16.55
C SER A 112 4.17 -19.05 15.29
N LEU A 113 4.78 -17.99 14.76
CA LEU A 113 5.67 -18.09 13.60
C LEU A 113 6.85 -19.05 13.84
N ILE A 114 7.30 -19.15 15.10
CA ILE A 114 8.46 -19.97 15.49
C ILE A 114 8.09 -21.46 15.51
N GLU A 115 6.85 -21.78 15.87
CA GLU A 115 6.34 -23.16 15.98
C GLU A 115 5.81 -23.72 14.66
N LEU A 116 5.63 -22.87 13.65
CA LEU A 116 5.01 -23.23 12.38
C LEU A 116 5.96 -24.08 11.52
N GLU A 117 5.58 -25.31 11.24
CA GLU A 117 6.38 -26.21 10.41
C GLU A 117 6.12 -26.03 8.92
N ARG A 118 7.04 -26.54 8.07
CA ARG A 118 6.89 -26.48 6.60
C ARG A 118 5.61 -27.16 6.09
N GLY A 119 5.11 -28.14 6.82
CA GLY A 119 3.91 -28.90 6.49
C GLY A 119 2.61 -28.23 6.93
N ASP A 120 2.68 -27.10 7.62
CA ASP A 120 1.51 -26.49 8.26
C ASP A 120 0.86 -25.41 7.40
N CYS A 121 -0.40 -25.11 7.71
CA CYS A 121 -1.17 -24.06 7.09
C CYS A 121 -0.78 -22.70 7.68
N HIS A 122 -0.32 -21.81 6.80
CA HIS A 122 0.19 -20.49 7.15
C HIS A 122 -0.89 -19.39 7.14
N TYR A 123 -2.17 -19.75 7.31
CA TYR A 123 -3.23 -18.74 7.34
C TYR A 123 -3.18 -17.96 8.66
N PRO A 124 -3.08 -16.61 8.62
CA PRO A 124 -2.91 -15.80 9.82
C PRO A 124 -4.24 -15.54 10.53
N TYR A 125 -4.16 -15.40 11.85
CA TYR A 125 -5.24 -15.01 12.76
C TYR A 125 -4.76 -13.95 13.75
N GLY A 126 -5.66 -13.03 14.11
CA GLY A 126 -5.38 -11.91 15.00
C GLY A 126 -4.42 -10.88 14.41
N GLY A 127 -3.90 -10.00 15.25
CA GLY A 127 -3.02 -8.90 14.86
C GLY A 127 -3.76 -7.70 14.27
N ASP A 128 -5.07 -7.64 14.48
CA ASP A 128 -5.91 -6.51 14.08
C ASP A 128 -5.77 -5.34 15.08
N GLU A 129 -5.41 -5.65 16.33
CA GLU A 129 -5.19 -4.67 17.41
C GLU A 129 -3.71 -4.51 17.77
N GLU A 130 -3.35 -3.31 18.23
CA GLU A 130 -1.97 -2.99 18.64
C GLU A 130 -1.55 -3.86 19.84
N GLY A 131 -0.48 -4.64 19.66
CA GLY A 131 0.04 -5.56 20.67
C GLY A 131 -0.57 -6.96 20.66
N GLU A 132 -1.51 -7.26 19.75
CA GLU A 132 -2.02 -8.62 19.55
C GLU A 132 -1.03 -9.45 18.72
N ALA A 133 -0.68 -10.64 19.21
CA ALA A 133 0.23 -11.53 18.50
C ALA A 133 -0.46 -12.21 17.31
N ILE A 134 0.16 -12.14 16.14
CA ILE A 134 -0.30 -12.90 14.97
C ILE A 134 -0.02 -14.39 15.21
N THR A 135 -1.06 -15.21 15.06
CA THR A 135 -0.99 -16.67 15.14
C THR A 135 -1.37 -17.30 13.80
N PHE A 136 -1.06 -18.58 13.61
CA PHE A 136 -1.26 -19.30 12.36
C PHE A 136 -2.11 -20.55 12.56
N CYS A 137 -2.80 -20.95 11.49
CA CYS A 137 -3.72 -22.08 11.49
C CYS A 137 -3.11 -23.41 11.95
N GLY A 138 -1.92 -23.77 11.47
CA GLY A 138 -1.21 -24.97 11.91
C GLY A 138 -1.77 -26.32 11.42
N HIS A 139 -2.84 -26.34 10.61
CA HIS A 139 -3.36 -27.58 10.02
C HIS A 139 -2.44 -28.11 8.92
N PRO A 140 -2.40 -29.42 8.64
CA PRO A 140 -1.62 -29.97 7.54
C PRO A 140 -2.00 -29.31 6.21
N ARG A 141 -1.03 -28.67 5.55
CA ARG A 141 -1.24 -28.00 4.27
C ARG A 141 -1.51 -29.02 3.16
N GLN A 142 -2.27 -28.62 2.16
CA GLN A 142 -2.41 -29.45 0.96
C GLN A 142 -1.20 -29.28 0.03
N PRO A 143 -0.85 -30.29 -0.80
CA PRO A 143 0.23 -30.18 -1.77
C PRO A 143 0.07 -28.97 -2.71
N GLY A 144 1.17 -28.28 -3.01
CA GLY A 144 1.15 -27.10 -3.89
C GLY A 144 0.50 -25.85 -3.29
N SER A 145 0.26 -25.82 -1.97
CA SER A 145 -0.30 -24.65 -1.28
C SER A 145 0.36 -24.42 0.08
N SER A 146 0.38 -23.17 0.52
CA SER A 146 0.72 -22.79 1.90
C SER A 146 -0.45 -22.95 2.86
N TYR A 147 -1.61 -23.39 2.38
CA TYR A 147 -2.84 -23.47 3.15
C TYR A 147 -3.44 -24.88 3.08
N PHE A 148 -4.24 -25.25 4.09
CA PHE A 148 -5.10 -26.42 4.01
C PHE A 148 -6.39 -26.08 3.21
N ALA A 149 -7.18 -27.08 2.82
CA ALA A 149 -8.22 -26.93 1.79
C ALA A 149 -9.22 -25.76 2.01
N PRO A 150 -9.81 -25.57 3.20
CA PRO A 150 -10.70 -24.44 3.48
C PRO A 150 -10.02 -23.08 3.35
N HIS A 151 -8.83 -22.90 3.95
CA HIS A 151 -8.08 -21.64 3.83
C HIS A 151 -7.61 -21.38 2.41
N PHE A 152 -7.25 -22.41 1.66
CA PHE A 152 -6.94 -22.24 0.25
C PHE A 152 -8.12 -21.72 -0.55
N GLN A 153 -9.32 -22.25 -0.30
CA GLN A 153 -10.54 -21.81 -0.98
C GLN A 153 -10.94 -20.40 -0.59
N LEU A 154 -10.61 -19.98 0.63
CA LEU A 154 -10.80 -18.60 1.10
C LEU A 154 -9.82 -17.62 0.46
N SER A 155 -8.54 -17.98 0.38
CA SER A 155 -7.47 -17.08 -0.10
C SER A 155 -7.40 -16.99 -1.63
N ARG A 156 -8.07 -17.88 -2.36
CA ARG A 156 -8.11 -17.84 -3.83
C ARG A 156 -9.31 -17.05 -4.34
N ASN A 157 -9.08 -16.24 -5.36
CA ASN A 157 -10.16 -15.72 -6.19
C ASN A 157 -10.59 -16.83 -7.18
N PRO A 158 -11.80 -17.39 -7.09
CA PRO A 158 -12.23 -18.47 -7.98
C PRO A 158 -12.52 -17.99 -9.40
N VAL A 159 -12.62 -16.67 -9.62
CA VAL A 159 -12.89 -16.08 -10.95
C VAL A 159 -11.59 -15.88 -11.74
N ALA A 160 -10.46 -15.77 -11.06
CA ALA A 160 -9.16 -15.60 -11.68
C ALA A 160 -8.42 -16.94 -11.76
N SER A 161 -7.90 -17.27 -12.94
CA SER A 161 -6.94 -18.36 -13.07
C SER A 161 -5.67 -18.01 -12.28
N PRO A 162 -4.99 -18.99 -11.64
CA PRO A 162 -3.75 -18.71 -10.92
C PRO A 162 -2.71 -18.16 -11.90
N GLU A 163 -2.22 -16.94 -11.67
CA GLU A 163 -1.24 -16.30 -12.55
C GLU A 163 0.13 -17.01 -12.53
N ARG A 164 0.42 -17.78 -11.47
CA ARG A 164 1.66 -18.54 -11.29
C ARG A 164 1.37 -19.81 -10.49
N GLU A 165 1.87 -20.95 -10.97
CA GLU A 165 1.93 -22.16 -10.17
C GLU A 165 2.81 -21.90 -8.94
N ALA A 166 2.38 -22.41 -7.78
CA ALA A 166 3.19 -22.31 -6.57
C ALA A 166 4.49 -23.08 -6.81
N ILE A 167 5.57 -22.36 -7.08
CA ILE A 167 6.92 -22.93 -7.15
C ILE A 167 7.14 -23.63 -5.81
N ASP A 168 7.48 -24.92 -5.84
CA ASP A 168 7.87 -25.66 -4.65
C ASP A 168 8.86 -24.79 -3.86
N ASN A 169 8.48 -24.42 -2.63
CA ASN A 169 9.10 -23.42 -1.78
C ASN A 169 10.52 -23.83 -1.33
N ALA A 170 11.44 -24.00 -2.27
CA ALA A 170 12.87 -24.23 -2.05
C ALA A 170 13.62 -22.92 -1.78
N ILE A 171 12.97 -21.77 -1.99
CA ILE A 171 13.56 -20.44 -1.77
C ILE A 171 12.82 -19.78 -0.61
N TRP A 172 13.23 -20.11 0.62
CA TRP A 172 12.94 -19.26 1.78
C TRP A 172 14.22 -18.69 2.36
N LEU A 173 14.12 -17.41 2.72
CA LEU A 173 15.14 -16.54 3.28
C LEU A 173 15.86 -17.24 4.45
N ARG A 174 17.16 -17.50 4.29
CA ARG A 174 18.02 -17.85 5.42
C ARG A 174 18.03 -16.65 6.37
N ILE A 175 17.47 -16.84 7.56
CA ILE A 175 17.76 -15.97 8.70
C ILE A 175 19.26 -16.10 8.93
N VAL A 176 20.01 -15.02 8.73
CA VAL A 176 21.41 -14.95 9.14
C VAL A 176 21.38 -14.75 10.65
N GLU A 177 21.71 -15.80 11.40
CA GLU A 177 22.05 -15.69 12.81
C GLU A 177 23.32 -14.83 12.91
N THR A 178 23.20 -13.64 13.48
CA THR A 178 24.35 -12.84 13.91
C THR A 178 24.68 -13.25 15.34
N ALA A 179 25.83 -13.92 15.51
CA ALA A 179 26.47 -14.20 16.77
C ALA A 179 27.05 -12.93 17.43
#